data_AF-A0A6C0JHP1-F1
#
_entry.id   AF-A0A6C0JHP1-F1
#
_cell.length_a   1.000
_cell.length_b   1.000
_cell.length_c   1.000
_cell.angle_alpha   90.00
_cell.angle_beta   90.00
_cell.angle_gamma   90.00
#
_symmetry.space_group_name_H-M   'P 1'
#
loop_
_entity.id
_entity.type
_entity.pdbx_description
1 polymer ?
#
loop_
_entity_poly.entity_id
_entity_poly.type
_entity_poly.pdbx_seq_one_letter_code
_entity_poly.pdbx_strand_id
1 'polypeptide(L)'
;MEEWNVLVRTMEEEQERPKQFQDMAKTVFHILCTRKIKDMRKFEQRLGPEYEKFVEDVQFPEEQVKELLKDDKFFELTLKLRKLYK
;
A
#
# COMPACT_ATOMS: atom_id res chain seq x y z
N MET A 1 -8.13 -11.46 -2.06
CA MET A 1 -8.52 -10.48 -1.02
C MET A 1 -8.26 -11.05 0.37
N GLU A 2 -8.53 -12.33 0.61
CA GLU A 2 -8.24 -13.01 1.88
C GLU A 2 -6.76 -12.98 2.29
N GLU A 3 -5.82 -13.35 1.40
CA GLU A 3 -4.38 -13.36 1.74
C GLU A 3 -3.85 -11.98 2.17
N TRP A 4 -4.29 -10.92 1.48
CA TRP A 4 -3.90 -9.55 1.82
C TRP A 4 -4.50 -9.11 3.16
N ASN A 5 -5.78 -9.45 3.42
CA ASN A 5 -6.40 -9.16 4.71
C ASN A 5 -5.71 -9.89 5.86
N VAL A 6 -5.26 -11.13 5.65
CA VAL A 6 -4.48 -11.88 6.65
C VAL A 6 -3.14 -11.20 6.90
N LEU A 7 -2.41 -10.83 5.85
CA LEU A 7 -1.14 -10.10 5.99
C LEU A 7 -1.32 -8.80 6.76
N VAL A 8 -2.28 -7.97 6.37
CA VAL A 8 -2.57 -6.70 7.05
C VAL A 8 -2.96 -6.93 8.50
N ARG A 9 -3.73 -7.97 8.81
CA ARG A 9 -4.05 -8.34 10.20
C ARG A 9 -2.82 -8.74 11.00
N THR A 10 -1.92 -9.53 10.42
CA THR A 10 -0.68 -9.93 11.10
C THR A 10 0.20 -8.72 11.38
N MET A 11 0.35 -7.82 10.41
CA MET A 11 1.09 -6.57 10.60
C MET A 11 0.39 -5.65 11.61
N GLU A 12 -0.95 -5.60 11.58
CA GLU A 12 -1.78 -4.83 12.51
C GLU A 12 -1.55 -5.25 13.97
N GLU A 13 -1.38 -6.54 14.25
CA GLU A 13 -1.11 -7.06 15.61
C GLU A 13 0.23 -6.57 16.18
N GLU A 14 1.19 -6.24 15.32
CA GLU A 14 2.51 -5.73 15.71
C GLU A 14 2.53 -4.20 15.91
N GLN A 15 1.44 -3.50 15.59
CA GLN A 15 1.37 -2.04 15.64
C GLN A 15 0.71 -1.53 16.91
N GLU A 16 1.21 -0.41 17.46
CA GLU A 16 0.59 0.25 18.61
C GLU A 16 -0.84 0.74 18.33
N ARG A 17 -1.17 1.01 17.06
CA ARG A 17 -2.48 1.53 16.63
C ARG A 17 -3.08 0.67 15.51
N PRO A 18 -3.63 -0.51 15.84
CA PRO A 18 -4.09 -1.48 14.87
C PRO A 18 -5.16 -0.93 13.92
N LYS A 19 -6.20 -0.28 14.46
CA LYS A 19 -7.26 0.34 13.65
C LYS A 19 -6.75 1.36 12.64
N GLN A 20 -5.82 2.22 13.06
CA GLN A 20 -5.27 3.27 12.20
C GLN A 20 -4.42 2.66 11.08
N PHE A 21 -3.62 1.65 11.41
CA PHE A 21 -2.84 0.90 10.43
C PHE A 21 -3.73 0.19 9.40
N GLN A 22 -4.81 -0.45 9.85
CA GLN A 22 -5.75 -1.13 8.96
C GLN A 22 -6.41 -0.16 7.96
N ASP A 23 -6.82 1.01 8.45
CA ASP A 23 -7.43 2.05 7.64
C ASP A 23 -6.44 2.62 6.62
N MET A 24 -5.19 2.83 7.04
CA MET A 24 -4.09 3.23 6.17
C MET A 24 -3.83 2.19 5.08
N ALA A 25 -3.71 0.91 5.43
CA ALA A 25 -3.47 -0.17 4.49
C ALA A 25 -4.59 -0.28 3.44
N LYS A 26 -5.85 -0.19 3.87
CA LYS A 26 -7.01 -0.16 2.97
C LYS A 26 -7.02 1.07 2.08
N THR A 27 -6.68 2.24 2.60
CA THR A 27 -6.59 3.48 1.84
C THR A 27 -5.50 3.38 0.77
N VAL A 28 -4.30 2.94 1.15
CA VAL A 28 -3.17 2.66 0.26
C VAL A 28 -3.57 1.69 -0.84
N PHE A 29 -4.21 0.58 -0.48
CA PHE A 29 -4.71 -0.41 -1.44
C PHE A 29 -5.73 0.17 -2.42
N HIS A 30 -6.69 0.94 -1.90
CA HIS A 30 -7.74 1.56 -2.71
C HIS A 30 -7.16 2.56 -3.70
N ILE A 31 -6.26 3.44 -3.25
CA ILE A 31 -5.57 4.40 -4.11
C ILE A 31 -4.73 3.64 -5.15
N LEU A 32 -4.00 2.59 -4.76
CA LEU A 32 -3.24 1.75 -5.70
C LEU A 32 -4.10 1.12 -6.79
N CYS A 33 -5.28 0.61 -6.43
CA CYS A 33 -6.19 -0.04 -7.37
C CYS A 33 -6.88 0.96 -8.30
N THR A 34 -7.26 2.13 -7.79
CA THR A 34 -8.00 3.16 -8.55
C THR A 34 -7.08 4.05 -9.37
N ARG A 35 -5.85 4.29 -8.91
CA ARG A 35 -4.89 5.17 -9.58
C ARG A 35 -4.26 4.51 -10.79
N LYS A 36 -4.23 5.25 -11.90
CA LYS A 36 -3.59 4.82 -13.14
C LYS A 36 -2.10 5.14 -13.12
N ILE A 37 -1.32 4.23 -12.54
CA ILE A 37 0.15 4.26 -12.58
C ILE A 37 0.59 4.00 -14.02
N LYS A 38 1.29 4.96 -14.64
CA LYS A 38 1.83 4.84 -16.00
C LYS A 38 3.12 4.04 -15.99
N ASP A 39 4.04 4.37 -15.09
CA ASP A 39 5.37 3.77 -15.00
C ASP A 39 5.45 2.78 -13.83
N MET A 40 4.78 1.63 -14.00
CA MET A 40 4.70 0.62 -12.95
C MET A 40 6.08 0.10 -12.51
N ARG A 41 7.04 -0.01 -13.43
CA ARG A 41 8.43 -0.40 -13.11
C ARG A 41 9.14 0.57 -12.17
N LYS A 42 8.91 1.88 -12.32
CA LYS A 42 9.49 2.89 -11.42
C LYS A 42 8.77 2.93 -10.09
N PHE A 43 7.44 2.78 -10.13
CA PHE A 43 6.61 2.68 -8.94
C PHE A 43 6.98 1.45 -8.09
N GLU A 44 7.24 0.31 -8.73
CA GLU A 44 7.74 -0.91 -8.08
C GLU A 44 9.10 -0.72 -7.42
N GLN A 45 9.94 0.11 -8.03
CA GLN A 45 11.21 0.52 -7.42
C GLN A 45 11.04 1.60 -6.34
N ARG A 46 9.80 2.02 -6.03
CA ARG A 46 9.49 3.10 -5.09
C ARG A 46 10.14 4.42 -5.49
N LEU A 47 10.28 4.63 -6.80
CA LEU A 47 11.00 5.76 -7.41
C LEU A 47 10.09 6.61 -8.29
N GLY A 48 10.41 7.90 -8.32
CA GLY A 48 9.84 8.87 -9.24
C GLY A 48 8.57 9.55 -8.75
N PRO A 49 8.08 10.53 -9.53
CA PRO A 49 7.05 11.46 -9.08
C PRO A 49 5.69 10.80 -8.87
N GLU A 50 5.42 9.64 -9.48
CA GLU A 50 4.17 8.90 -9.24
C GLU A 50 4.13 8.27 -7.85
N TYR A 51 5.27 7.78 -7.34
CA TYR A 51 5.37 7.23 -6.00
C TYR A 51 5.31 8.33 -4.94
N GLU A 52 6.05 9.43 -5.15
CA GLU A 52 6.00 10.58 -4.24
C GLU A 52 4.59 11.14 -4.14
N LYS A 53 3.96 11.42 -5.29
CA LYS A 53 2.58 11.88 -5.32
C LYS A 53 1.58 10.83 -4.86
N PHE A 54 1.95 9.55 -4.79
CA PHE A 54 1.11 8.51 -4.18
C PHE A 54 1.15 8.63 -2.67
N VAL A 55 2.35 8.74 -2.10
CA VAL A 55 2.54 8.89 -0.66
C VAL A 55 1.90 10.19 -0.16
N GLU A 56 1.99 11.29 -0.94
CA GLU A 56 1.31 12.56 -0.62
C GLU A 56 -0.22 12.48 -0.65
N ASP A 57 -0.79 11.59 -1.48
CA ASP A 57 -2.25 11.44 -1.63
C ASP A 57 -2.88 10.71 -0.45
N VAL A 58 -2.07 9.91 0.25
CA VAL A 58 -2.49 9.14 1.41
C VAL A 58 -2.56 10.09 2.61
N GLN A 59 -3.74 10.23 3.23
CA GLN A 59 -3.97 11.11 4.39
C GLN A 59 -3.36 10.58 5.71
N PHE A 60 -2.23 9.87 5.63
CA PHE A 60 -1.52 9.26 6.76
C PHE A 60 -0.07 9.73 6.78
N PRO A 61 0.65 9.56 7.91
CA PRO A 61 2.05 9.99 8.00
C PRO A 61 2.89 9.31 6.93
N GLU A 62 3.63 10.09 6.14
CA GLU A 62 4.42 9.55 5.03
C GLU A 62 5.42 8.48 5.49
N GLU A 63 5.97 8.60 6.70
CA GLU A 63 6.85 7.59 7.28
C GLU A 63 6.15 6.24 7.41
N GLN A 64 4.95 6.21 7.99
CA GLN A 64 4.18 4.97 8.15
C GLN A 64 3.78 4.37 6.80
N VAL A 65 3.40 5.22 5.85
CA VAL A 65 3.08 4.79 4.48
C VAL A 65 4.33 4.21 3.82
N LYS A 66 5.48 4.87 3.91
CA LYS A 66 6.76 4.38 3.35
C LYS A 66 7.21 3.08 4.03
N GLU A 67 7.01 2.93 5.34
CA GLU A 67 7.28 1.68 6.06
C GLU A 67 6.38 0.54 5.59
N LEU A 68 5.08 0.79 5.41
CA LEU A 68 4.15 -0.21 4.88
C LEU A 68 4.53 -0.62 3.45
N LEU A 69 4.91 0.33 2.59
CA LEU A 69 5.30 0.04 1.20
C LEU A 69 6.70 -0.57 1.10
N LYS A 70 7.54 -0.42 2.13
CA LYS A 70 8.82 -1.12 2.24
C LYS A 70 8.63 -2.61 2.43
N ASP A 71 7.50 -3.04 2.98
CA ASP A 71 7.18 -4.46 3.08
C ASP A 71 6.87 -5.03 1.70
N ASP A 72 7.82 -5.81 1.17
CA ASP A 72 7.71 -6.39 -0.18
C ASP A 72 6.48 -7.32 -0.29
N LYS A 73 6.14 -8.07 0.77
CA LYS A 73 4.96 -8.94 0.76
C LYS A 73 3.68 -8.13 0.61
N PHE A 74 3.53 -7.07 1.40
CA PHE A 74 2.38 -6.18 1.30
C PHE A 74 2.28 -5.57 -0.09
N PHE A 75 3.39 -5.06 -0.59
CA PHE A 75 3.44 -4.36 -1.86
C PHE A 75 3.14 -5.31 -3.04
N GLU A 76 3.79 -6.47 -3.11
CA GLU A 76 3.56 -7.48 -4.14
C GLU A 76 2.11 -8.01 -4.12
N LEU A 77 1.56 -8.33 -2.94
CA LEU A 77 0.17 -8.77 -2.81
C LEU A 77 -0.81 -7.69 -3.27
N THR A 78 -0.55 -6.44 -2.91
CA THR A 78 -1.37 -5.29 -3.34
C THR A 78 -1.36 -5.13 -4.86
N LEU A 79 -0.18 -5.21 -5.49
CA LEU A 79 -0.04 -5.14 -6.94
C LEU A 79 -0.69 -6.33 -7.66
N LYS A 80 -0.59 -7.52 -7.08
CA LYS A 80 -1.21 -8.74 -7.62
C LYS A 80 -2.73 -8.65 -7.58
N LEU A 81 -3.29 -8.15 -6.48
CA LEU A 81 -4.73 -7.91 -6.33
C LEU A 81 -5.23 -6.81 -7.26
N ARG A 82 -4.46 -5.74 -7.46
CA ARG A 82 -4.78 -4.69 -8.44
C ARG A 82 -4.97 -5.26 -9.86
N LYS A 83 -4.18 -6.25 -10.26
CA LYS A 83 -4.35 -6.93 -11.56
C LYS A 83 -5.65 -7.74 -11.65
N LEU A 84 -6.14 -8.25 -10.52
CA LEU A 84 -7.40 -9.01 -10.42
C LEU A 84 -8.63 -8.13 -10.25
N TYR A 85 -8.45 -6.88 -9.78
CA TYR A 85 -9.52 -5.92 -9.55
C TYR A 85 -10.02 -5.25 -10.84
N LYS A 86 -9.37 -5.50 -11.98
CA LYS A 86 -9.58 -4.85 -13.26
C LYS A 86 -10.24 -5.79 -14.25
#